data_AF-A0A441DNA3-F1
#
_entry.id   AF-A0A441DNA3-F1
#
_cell.length_a   1.000
_cell.length_b   1.000
_cell.length_c   1.000
_cell.angle_alpha   90.00
_cell.angle_beta   90.00
_cell.angle_gamma   90.00
#
_symmetry.space_group_name_H-M   'P 1'
#
loop_
_entity.id
_entity.type
_entity.pdbx_description
1 polymer ?
#
loop_
_entity_poly.entity_id
_entity_poly.type
_entity_poly.pdbx_seq_one_letter_code
_entity_poly.pdbx_strand_id
1 'polypeptide(L)'
;MASNKSNTKYDDFVSSGTITIRKASLFTSDDIFFTMGSCFAQEIRRALTSRQIACVPSYRNISFDPAEAIVDELPRQEHMNFYNTFTVRLQIEQMLGLWDQADDDWWQVKKRVPWGPICFQDPYRRGIFAKSPEVLREVIESMNREMRVGFDAATAFIFTFGMTEVFINKASGKVAAQKPLYRGGGGMQETTLHVSSFQENHANVLAIVDMVRKRKPDAPIILTVSPVALARTFQDADVVTASTEGKSVLRAVLGQVCRERDNVHYLPSFELVTYGGLARSYREDLRHVKTPVVDEIVEQFFNAYFAPPSA
;
A
#
# COMPACT_ATOMS: atom_id res chain seq x y z
N MET A 1 -16.08 -24.77 -19.16
CA MET A 1 -17.43 -25.37 -19.17
C MET A 1 -18.00 -25.27 -17.78
N ALA A 2 -19.19 -24.70 -17.60
CA ALA A 2 -19.87 -24.72 -16.31
C ALA A 2 -20.33 -26.15 -15.98
N SER A 3 -20.22 -26.58 -14.72
CA SER A 3 -20.65 -27.90 -14.27
C SER A 3 -21.48 -27.75 -13.00
N ASN A 4 -22.49 -28.61 -12.80
CA ASN A 4 -23.29 -28.65 -11.57
C ASN A 4 -22.56 -29.31 -10.37
N LYS A 5 -21.27 -29.67 -10.51
CA LYS A 5 -20.49 -30.20 -9.39
C LYS A 5 -20.25 -29.08 -8.37
N SER A 6 -20.49 -29.36 -7.08
CA SER A 6 -20.18 -28.39 -6.04
C SER A 6 -18.68 -28.06 -6.06
N ASN A 7 -18.36 -26.81 -5.75
CA ASN A 7 -16.98 -26.44 -5.50
C ASN A 7 -16.62 -26.99 -4.13
N THR A 8 -15.82 -28.06 -4.07
CA THR A 8 -15.42 -28.72 -2.81
C THR A 8 -14.80 -27.75 -1.81
N LYS A 9 -14.23 -26.64 -2.29
CA LYS A 9 -13.70 -25.56 -1.44
C LYS A 9 -14.76 -24.89 -0.56
N TYR A 10 -16.03 -24.96 -0.93
CA TYR A 10 -17.11 -24.43 -0.10
C TYR A 10 -17.36 -25.34 1.11
N ASP A 11 -17.27 -26.66 0.95
CA ASP A 11 -17.36 -27.61 2.07
C ASP A 11 -16.17 -27.44 3.02
N ASP A 12 -14.97 -27.18 2.47
CA ASP A 12 -13.79 -26.81 3.27
C ASP A 12 -14.03 -25.51 4.06
N PHE A 13 -14.62 -24.48 3.43
CA PHE A 13 -14.95 -23.22 4.11
C PHE A 13 -16.00 -23.43 5.22
N VAL A 14 -17.05 -24.21 4.97
CA VAL A 14 -18.10 -24.52 5.96
C VAL A 14 -17.52 -25.26 7.17
N SER A 15 -16.60 -26.20 6.94
CA SER A 15 -16.00 -27.01 8.01
C SER A 15 -14.90 -26.27 8.79
N SER A 16 -14.12 -25.41 8.14
CA SER A 16 -12.94 -24.77 8.74
C SER A 16 -13.10 -23.27 9.05
N GLY A 17 -14.13 -22.62 8.50
CA GLY A 17 -14.27 -21.16 8.53
C GLY A 17 -13.19 -20.41 7.74
N THR A 18 -12.38 -21.13 6.94
CA THR A 18 -11.16 -20.59 6.33
C THR A 18 -11.27 -20.56 4.81
N ILE A 19 -10.84 -19.45 4.21
CA ILE A 19 -10.79 -19.30 2.75
C ILE A 19 -9.51 -19.95 2.24
N THR A 20 -9.60 -20.82 1.25
CA THR A 20 -8.41 -21.47 0.67
C THR A 20 -7.75 -20.61 -0.39
N ILE A 21 -6.43 -20.48 -0.32
CA ILE A 21 -5.60 -19.84 -1.34
C ILE A 21 -5.08 -20.92 -2.29
N ARG A 22 -5.09 -20.65 -3.60
CA ARG A 22 -4.48 -21.56 -4.58
C ARG A 22 -2.97 -21.62 -4.32
N LYS A 23 -2.44 -22.83 -4.07
CA LYS A 23 -1.00 -23.04 -3.99
C LYS A 23 -0.35 -22.77 -5.35
N ALA A 24 0.69 -21.96 -5.34
CA ALA A 24 1.57 -21.70 -6.45
C ALA A 24 2.96 -21.45 -5.85
N SER A 25 3.92 -22.35 -6.05
CA SER A 25 5.29 -22.16 -5.53
C SER A 25 6.01 -21.05 -6.30
N LEU A 26 5.67 -19.81 -5.98
CA LEU A 26 6.14 -18.60 -6.67
C LEU A 26 7.47 -18.10 -6.11
N PHE A 27 7.73 -18.37 -4.83
CA PHE A 27 8.80 -17.71 -4.08
C PHE A 27 9.72 -18.69 -3.36
N THR A 28 10.96 -18.26 -3.17
CA THR A 28 11.94 -18.87 -2.26
C THR A 28 12.39 -17.85 -1.21
N SER A 29 13.20 -18.28 -0.24
CA SER A 29 13.81 -17.38 0.75
C SER A 29 14.82 -16.40 0.14
N ASP A 30 15.29 -16.66 -1.07
CA ASP A 30 16.30 -15.86 -1.77
C ASP A 30 15.68 -14.68 -2.54
N ASP A 31 14.35 -14.66 -2.67
CA ASP A 31 13.64 -13.56 -3.31
C ASP A 31 13.75 -12.24 -2.53
N ILE A 32 13.84 -11.15 -3.28
CA ILE A 32 13.86 -9.79 -2.74
C ILE A 32 12.50 -9.15 -3.00
N PHE A 33 11.73 -8.96 -1.93
CA PHE A 33 10.35 -8.49 -2.00
C PHE A 33 10.24 -6.98 -1.95
N PHE A 34 9.76 -6.37 -3.03
CA PHE A 34 9.30 -4.99 -3.02
C PHE A 34 7.88 -4.93 -2.45
N THR A 35 7.72 -4.28 -1.29
CA THR A 35 6.40 -4.09 -0.66
C THR A 35 6.00 -2.62 -0.71
N MET A 36 4.82 -2.31 -1.22
CA MET A 36 4.27 -0.95 -1.18
C MET A 36 2.75 -0.99 -1.00
N GLY A 37 2.22 -0.17 -0.10
CA GLY A 37 0.78 -0.09 0.06
C GLY A 37 0.34 0.50 1.38
N SER A 38 -0.93 0.27 1.73
CA SER A 38 -1.51 0.66 3.01
C SER A 38 -0.93 -0.12 4.21
N CYS A 39 -1.44 0.11 5.42
CA CYS A 39 -0.96 -0.50 6.67
C CYS A 39 -0.75 -2.02 6.63
N PHE A 40 -1.53 -2.77 5.85
CA PHE A 40 -1.33 -4.23 5.77
C PHE A 40 -0.05 -4.62 5.02
N ALA A 41 0.47 -3.79 4.11
CA ALA A 41 1.80 -3.99 3.52
C ALA A 41 2.91 -3.97 4.58
N GLN A 42 2.73 -3.20 5.66
CA GLN A 42 3.63 -3.19 6.80
C GLN A 42 3.68 -4.54 7.52
N GLU A 43 2.53 -5.19 7.70
CA GLU A 43 2.48 -6.49 8.37
C GLU A 43 3.14 -7.58 7.54
N ILE A 44 2.95 -7.56 6.21
CA ILE A 44 3.69 -8.45 5.29
C ILE A 44 5.20 -8.19 5.38
N ARG A 45 5.64 -6.93 5.36
CA ARG A 45 7.06 -6.57 5.54
C ARG A 45 7.62 -7.12 6.85
N ARG A 46 6.90 -6.94 7.96
CA ARG A 46 7.32 -7.48 9.27
C ARG A 46 7.46 -8.99 9.23
N ALA A 47 6.51 -9.68 8.61
CA ALA A 47 6.55 -11.13 8.50
C ALA A 47 7.69 -11.66 7.61
N LEU A 48 8.01 -10.97 6.51
CA LEU A 48 9.15 -11.29 5.65
C LEU A 48 10.47 -11.08 6.41
N THR A 49 10.64 -9.90 7.02
CA THR A 49 11.85 -9.55 7.76
C THR A 49 12.08 -10.42 8.99
N SER A 50 11.03 -10.82 9.71
CA SER A 50 11.14 -11.75 10.85
C SER A 50 11.58 -13.16 10.44
N ARG A 51 11.39 -13.52 9.16
CA ARG A 51 11.85 -14.77 8.54
C ARG A 51 13.17 -14.61 7.79
N GLN A 52 13.85 -13.48 7.96
CA GLN A 52 15.12 -13.16 7.29
C GLN A 52 15.03 -13.12 5.76
N ILE A 53 13.82 -12.91 5.22
CA ILE A 53 13.60 -12.72 3.78
C ILE A 53 13.75 -11.23 3.46
N ALA A 54 14.51 -10.94 2.41
CA ALA A 54 14.82 -9.57 2.02
C ALA A 54 13.55 -8.80 1.62
N CYS A 55 13.38 -7.60 2.19
CA CYS A 55 12.26 -6.73 1.90
C CYS A 55 12.76 -5.30 1.63
N VAL A 56 12.33 -4.76 0.49
CA VAL A 56 12.72 -3.45 -0.01
C VAL A 56 11.47 -2.59 -0.28
N PRO A 57 11.60 -1.25 -0.37
CA PRO A 57 12.79 -0.43 -0.07
C PRO A 57 13.22 -0.47 1.40
N SER A 58 14.51 -0.32 1.66
CA SER A 58 15.08 -0.21 3.01
C SER A 58 14.94 1.23 3.49
N TYR A 59 13.81 1.56 4.12
CA TYR A 59 13.55 2.93 4.55
C TYR A 59 14.56 3.45 5.60
N ARG A 60 15.35 2.56 6.24
CA ARG A 60 16.46 2.96 7.11
C ARG A 60 17.58 3.69 6.37
N ASN A 61 17.69 3.51 5.06
CA ASN A 61 18.71 4.16 4.23
C ASN A 61 18.31 5.58 3.80
N ILE A 62 17.11 6.05 4.15
CA ILE A 62 16.71 7.43 3.90
C ILE A 62 17.50 8.34 4.84
N SER A 63 18.32 9.21 4.24
CA SER A 63 19.12 10.19 4.95
C SER A 63 18.32 11.46 5.20
N PHE A 64 18.29 11.90 6.46
CA PHE A 64 17.72 13.17 6.87
C PHE A 64 18.27 13.56 8.25
N ASP A 65 18.30 14.86 8.57
CA ASP A 65 18.60 15.34 9.91
C ASP A 65 17.28 15.45 10.72
N PRO A 66 17.09 14.68 11.81
CA PRO A 66 15.90 14.78 12.66
C PRO A 66 15.72 16.16 13.34
N ALA A 67 16.77 16.98 13.41
CA ALA A 67 16.68 18.36 13.88
C ALA A 67 16.07 19.33 12.85
N GLU A 68 16.01 18.92 11.58
CA GLU A 68 15.54 19.77 10.47
C GLU A 68 14.38 19.16 9.67
N ALA A 69 14.13 17.85 9.80
CA ALA A 69 13.08 17.14 9.09
C ALA A 69 12.39 16.05 9.94
N ILE A 70 11.11 15.82 9.62
CA ILE A 70 10.31 14.68 10.07
C ILE A 70 10.00 13.83 8.84
N VAL A 71 10.36 12.55 8.89
CA VAL A 71 10.09 11.57 7.83
C VAL A 71 9.14 10.51 8.38
N ASP A 72 7.86 10.84 8.38
CA ASP A 72 6.77 9.96 8.80
C ASP A 72 6.94 9.33 10.20
N GLU A 73 7.20 8.02 10.26
CA GLU A 73 7.48 7.28 11.50
C GLU A 73 8.93 6.80 11.63
N LEU A 74 9.82 7.22 10.72
CA LEU A 74 11.24 6.86 10.78
C LEU A 74 11.96 7.63 11.90
N PRO A 75 12.96 7.00 12.54
CA PRO A 75 13.45 5.62 12.34
C PRO A 75 12.66 4.56 13.13
N ARG A 76 11.64 4.95 13.91
CA ARG A 76 10.91 4.05 14.81
C ARG A 76 10.20 2.90 14.08
N GLN A 77 9.69 3.17 12.88
CA GLN A 77 8.96 2.19 12.08
C GLN A 77 9.42 2.26 10.62
N GLU A 78 10.05 1.18 10.16
CA GLU A 78 10.59 1.06 8.81
C GLU A 78 9.50 0.75 7.77
N HIS A 79 8.54 1.66 7.62
CA HIS A 79 7.49 1.55 6.62
C HIS A 79 6.91 2.92 6.26
N MET A 80 6.46 3.05 5.01
CA MET A 80 5.71 4.21 4.54
C MET A 80 4.45 3.74 3.83
N ASN A 81 3.31 4.32 4.22
CA ASN A 81 2.03 3.90 3.67
C ASN A 81 1.65 4.69 2.40
N PHE A 82 1.24 3.95 1.38
CA PHE A 82 0.65 4.43 0.13
C PHE A 82 -0.73 3.78 -0.03
N TYR A 83 -1.80 4.54 0.23
CA TYR A 83 -3.10 3.93 0.53
C TYR A 83 -3.95 3.59 -0.70
N ASN A 84 -3.73 4.27 -1.82
CA ASN A 84 -4.59 4.20 -3.00
C ASN A 84 -3.78 3.90 -4.27
N THR A 85 -4.47 3.48 -5.32
CA THR A 85 -3.84 3.08 -6.59
C THR A 85 -3.05 4.22 -7.25
N PHE A 86 -3.50 5.47 -7.07
CA PHE A 86 -2.87 6.66 -7.62
C PHE A 86 -1.51 6.95 -7.00
N THR A 87 -1.42 6.92 -5.66
CA THR A 87 -0.16 7.18 -4.94
C THR A 87 0.88 6.09 -5.19
N VAL A 88 0.47 4.83 -5.24
CA VAL A 88 1.36 3.71 -5.62
C VAL A 88 1.85 3.89 -7.05
N ARG A 89 0.95 4.17 -8.00
CA ARG A 89 1.32 4.45 -9.39
C ARG A 89 2.29 5.62 -9.49
N LEU A 90 2.02 6.71 -8.78
CA LEU A 90 2.86 7.91 -8.78
C LEU A 90 4.29 7.59 -8.34
N GLN A 91 4.46 6.81 -7.27
CA GLN A 91 5.79 6.41 -6.82
C GLN A 91 6.53 5.56 -7.86
N ILE A 92 5.82 4.65 -8.56
CA ILE A 92 6.40 3.85 -9.64
C ILE A 92 6.79 4.73 -10.82
N GLU A 93 5.95 5.70 -11.20
CA GLU A 93 6.29 6.71 -12.22
C GLU A 93 7.58 7.47 -11.83
N GLN A 94 7.74 7.88 -10.56
CA GLN A 94 8.97 8.54 -10.08
C GLN A 94 10.19 7.62 -10.14
N MET A 95 10.08 6.38 -9.64
CA MET A 95 11.18 5.41 -9.67
C MET A 95 11.69 5.15 -11.09
N LEU A 96 10.81 5.25 -12.09
CA LEU A 96 11.12 5.01 -13.49
C LEU A 96 11.47 6.28 -14.28
N GLY A 97 11.51 7.44 -13.64
CA GLY A 97 11.77 8.73 -14.30
C GLY A 97 10.67 9.15 -15.29
N LEU A 98 9.44 8.67 -15.08
CA LEU A 98 8.27 9.04 -15.90
C LEU A 98 7.57 10.29 -15.36
N TRP A 99 7.87 10.67 -14.13
CA TRP A 99 7.41 11.91 -13.53
C TRP A 99 8.42 12.39 -12.49
N ASP A 100 8.78 13.67 -12.58
CA ASP A 100 9.57 14.37 -11.58
C ASP A 100 8.70 15.43 -10.89
N GLN A 101 8.88 15.55 -9.58
CA GLN A 101 8.23 16.58 -8.77
C GLN A 101 8.96 17.90 -8.98
N ALA A 102 8.23 18.99 -9.23
CA ALA A 102 8.83 20.30 -9.39
C ALA A 102 9.43 20.81 -8.07
N ASP A 103 10.49 21.62 -8.16
CA ASP A 103 11.25 22.14 -7.01
C ASP A 103 10.43 23.00 -6.04
N ASP A 104 9.34 23.59 -6.53
CA ASP A 104 8.41 24.43 -5.80
C ASP A 104 7.06 23.74 -5.50
N ASP A 105 6.92 22.46 -5.82
CA ASP A 105 5.70 21.67 -5.55
C ASP A 105 5.73 21.08 -4.12
N TRP A 106 5.60 21.98 -3.16
CA TRP A 106 5.47 21.69 -1.73
C TRP A 106 4.37 22.55 -1.10
N TRP A 107 3.94 22.20 0.11
CA TRP A 107 3.02 23.03 0.89
C TRP A 107 3.76 23.76 2.02
N GLN A 108 3.54 25.07 2.15
CA GLN A 108 3.93 25.80 3.35
C GLN A 108 2.89 25.58 4.43
N VAL A 109 3.33 25.14 5.61
CA VAL A 109 2.44 24.74 6.69
C VAL A 109 2.78 25.48 7.97
N LYS A 110 1.75 25.97 8.67
CA LYS A 110 1.89 26.47 10.04
C LYS A 110 1.68 25.32 11.02
N LYS A 111 2.78 24.78 11.54
CA LYS A 111 2.80 23.63 12.44
C LYS A 111 3.83 23.87 13.54
N ARG A 112 3.49 23.52 14.78
CA ARG A 112 4.45 23.58 15.90
C ARG A 112 5.47 22.47 15.73
N VAL A 113 6.66 22.82 15.25
CA VAL A 113 7.82 21.94 15.09
C VAL A 113 9.03 22.53 15.85
N PRO A 114 10.06 21.72 16.18
CA PRO A 114 11.21 22.21 16.95
C PRO A 114 11.96 23.39 16.33
N TRP A 115 11.93 23.52 15.00
CA TRP A 115 12.69 24.52 14.25
C TRP A 115 11.91 25.77 13.83
N GLY A 116 10.66 25.93 14.29
CA GLY A 116 9.91 27.17 14.07
C GLY A 116 8.40 27.00 13.86
N PRO A 117 7.68 28.10 13.61
CA PRO A 117 6.22 28.09 13.41
C PRO A 117 5.79 27.71 11.99
N ILE A 118 6.72 27.69 11.04
CA ILE A 118 6.50 27.40 9.62
C ILE A 118 7.40 26.24 9.20
N CYS A 119 6.86 25.30 8.44
CA CYS A 119 7.60 24.23 7.79
C CYS A 119 7.08 23.98 6.38
N PHE A 120 7.81 23.14 5.64
CA PHE A 120 7.50 22.77 4.25
C PHE A 120 7.15 21.30 4.21
N GLN A 121 6.10 20.93 3.49
CA GLN A 121 5.57 19.57 3.45
C GLN A 121 5.58 19.03 2.02
N ASP A 122 6.01 17.78 1.85
CA ASP A 122 5.78 17.03 0.60
C ASP A 122 4.30 16.61 0.52
N PRO A 123 3.56 17.00 -0.53
CA PRO A 123 2.19 16.56 -0.71
C PRO A 123 2.06 15.08 -1.10
N TYR A 124 3.09 14.47 -1.69
CA TYR A 124 2.97 13.14 -2.33
C TYR A 124 3.52 11.97 -1.50
N ARG A 125 4.17 12.25 -0.37
CA ARG A 125 4.59 11.22 0.61
C ARG A 125 4.07 11.55 1.99
N ARG A 126 3.71 10.50 2.72
CA ARG A 126 2.98 10.63 3.99
C ARG A 126 3.87 11.28 5.04
N GLY A 127 3.45 12.44 5.56
CA GLY A 127 3.99 12.99 6.79
C GLY A 127 5.45 13.44 6.70
N ILE A 128 5.88 13.92 5.54
CA ILE A 128 7.23 14.47 5.34
C ILE A 128 7.17 15.98 5.54
N PHE A 129 7.93 16.47 6.53
CA PHE A 129 8.01 17.89 6.85
C PHE A 129 9.47 18.30 7.00
N ALA A 130 9.84 19.49 6.54
CA ALA A 130 11.20 20.01 6.66
C ALA A 130 11.22 21.49 7.03
N LYS A 131 12.36 21.94 7.55
CA LYS A 131 12.63 23.32 7.98
C LYS A 131 12.70 24.32 6.82
N SER A 132 13.19 23.89 5.66
CA SER A 132 13.25 24.70 4.44
C SER A 132 12.92 23.86 3.20
N PRO A 133 12.63 24.50 2.04
CA PRO A 133 12.46 23.80 0.77
C PRO A 133 13.68 22.97 0.36
N GLU A 134 14.89 23.46 0.67
CA GLU A 134 16.14 22.78 0.35
C GLU A 134 16.26 21.46 1.11
N VAL A 135 16.03 21.49 2.43
CA VAL A 135 16.01 20.27 3.26
C VAL A 135 14.92 19.31 2.79
N LEU A 136 13.74 19.82 2.40
CA LEU A 136 12.67 18.98 1.87
C LEU A 136 13.11 18.26 0.59
N ARG A 137 13.78 18.97 -0.32
CA ARG A 137 14.31 18.41 -1.58
C ARG A 137 15.32 17.31 -1.31
N GLU A 138 16.27 17.54 -0.41
CA GLU A 138 17.28 16.53 -0.05
C GLU A 138 16.65 15.25 0.51
N VAL A 139 15.63 15.38 1.36
CA VAL A 139 14.86 14.24 1.88
C VAL A 139 14.16 13.51 0.74
N ILE A 140 13.45 14.24 -0.13
CA ILE A 140 12.73 13.66 -1.29
C ILE A 140 13.71 12.93 -2.22
N GLU A 141 14.86 13.51 -2.52
CA GLU A 141 15.91 12.89 -3.34
C GLU A 141 16.47 11.62 -2.68
N SER A 142 16.72 11.66 -1.36
CA SER A 142 17.15 10.47 -0.64
C SER A 142 16.10 9.36 -0.68
N MET A 143 14.83 9.71 -0.58
CA MET A 143 13.73 8.76 -0.71
C MET A 143 13.66 8.19 -2.12
N ASN A 144 13.66 9.04 -3.15
CA ASN A 144 13.61 8.60 -4.55
C ASN A 144 14.75 7.64 -4.89
N ARG A 145 15.96 7.94 -4.40
CA ARG A 145 17.12 7.05 -4.56
C ARG A 145 16.87 5.69 -3.91
N GLU A 146 16.43 5.65 -2.66
CA GLU A 146 16.18 4.39 -1.96
C GLU A 146 15.02 3.59 -2.58
N MET A 147 13.95 4.27 -2.99
CA MET A 147 12.83 3.65 -3.71
C MET A 147 13.31 2.99 -5.01
N ARG A 148 14.15 3.68 -5.79
CA ARG A 148 14.73 3.15 -7.04
C ARG A 148 15.67 1.98 -6.79
N VAL A 149 16.58 2.09 -5.82
CA VAL A 149 17.47 0.99 -5.42
C VAL A 149 16.66 -0.25 -5.03
N GLY A 150 15.61 -0.07 -4.23
CA GLY A 150 14.71 -1.17 -3.86
C GLY A 150 13.99 -1.79 -5.06
N PHE A 151 13.45 -0.97 -5.96
CA PHE A 151 12.77 -1.45 -7.17
C PHE A 151 13.72 -2.23 -8.08
N ASP A 152 14.95 -1.73 -8.26
CA ASP A 152 15.97 -2.35 -9.11
C ASP A 152 16.48 -3.67 -8.51
N ALA A 153 16.56 -3.79 -7.18
CA ALA A 153 16.96 -5.02 -6.50
C ALA A 153 15.87 -6.10 -6.48
N ALA A 154 14.59 -5.71 -6.55
CA ALA A 154 13.47 -6.61 -6.33
C ALA A 154 13.34 -7.72 -7.40
N THR A 155 12.95 -8.90 -6.95
CA THR A 155 12.58 -10.08 -7.77
C THR A 155 11.10 -10.44 -7.64
N ALA A 156 10.42 -9.93 -6.61
CA ALA A 156 9.00 -10.14 -6.35
C ALA A 156 8.34 -8.83 -5.86
N PHE A 157 7.05 -8.64 -6.15
CA PHE A 157 6.32 -7.41 -5.80
C PHE A 157 5.03 -7.70 -5.06
N ILE A 158 4.73 -6.90 -4.03
CA ILE A 158 3.48 -6.96 -3.27
C ILE A 158 2.89 -5.56 -3.17
N PHE A 159 1.69 -5.39 -3.74
CA PHE A 159 0.95 -4.12 -3.70
C PHE A 159 -0.35 -4.27 -2.91
N THR A 160 -0.54 -3.37 -1.93
CA THR A 160 -1.71 -3.39 -1.05
C THR A 160 -2.49 -2.09 -1.10
N PHE A 161 -3.75 -2.13 -1.55
CA PHE A 161 -4.60 -0.94 -1.68
C PHE A 161 -5.70 -0.91 -0.61
N GLY A 162 -6.08 0.27 -0.14
CA GLY A 162 -7.03 0.39 0.97
C GLY A 162 -8.04 1.53 0.89
N MET A 163 -7.91 2.46 -0.06
CA MET A 163 -8.76 3.66 -0.16
C MET A 163 -9.11 3.99 -1.62
N THR A 164 -10.35 4.41 -1.85
CA THR A 164 -10.85 4.98 -3.12
C THR A 164 -11.12 6.48 -3.01
N GLU A 165 -11.31 7.02 -1.82
CA GLU A 165 -11.32 8.46 -1.55
C GLU A 165 -9.89 9.00 -1.65
N VAL A 166 -9.69 9.93 -2.58
CA VAL A 166 -8.40 10.56 -2.86
C VAL A 166 -8.53 12.07 -2.87
N PHE A 167 -7.41 12.76 -2.69
CA PHE A 167 -7.35 14.21 -2.69
C PHE A 167 -6.45 14.66 -3.83
N ILE A 168 -7.04 15.25 -4.86
CA ILE A 168 -6.34 15.69 -6.06
C ILE A 168 -5.77 17.08 -5.79
N ASN A 169 -4.45 17.23 -5.89
CA ASN A 169 -3.79 18.53 -5.89
C ASN A 169 -4.25 19.32 -7.12
N LYS A 170 -4.83 20.49 -6.88
CA LYS A 170 -5.43 21.35 -7.92
C LYS A 170 -4.40 21.88 -8.93
N ALA A 171 -3.15 22.06 -8.49
CA ALA A 171 -2.09 22.60 -9.34
C ALA A 171 -1.50 21.54 -10.27
N SER A 172 -1.18 20.36 -9.73
CA SER A 172 -0.49 19.30 -10.48
C SER A 172 -1.42 18.24 -11.08
N GLY A 173 -2.66 18.15 -10.62
CA GLY A 173 -3.58 17.05 -10.93
C GLY A 173 -3.18 15.70 -10.31
N LYS A 174 -2.09 15.65 -9.54
CA LYS A 174 -1.62 14.43 -8.85
C LYS A 174 -2.36 14.24 -7.53
N VAL A 175 -2.43 12.99 -7.06
CA VAL A 175 -3.09 12.66 -5.79
C VAL A 175 -2.12 12.86 -4.63
N ALA A 176 -2.53 13.65 -3.64
CA ALA A 176 -1.82 13.81 -2.38
C ALA A 176 -1.80 12.50 -1.57
N ALA A 177 -0.73 12.27 -0.82
CA ALA A 177 -0.55 11.06 -0.01
C ALA A 177 -1.62 10.89 1.08
N GLN A 178 -2.21 11.99 1.53
CA GLN A 178 -3.10 12.04 2.68
C GLN A 178 -4.22 13.05 2.48
N LYS A 179 -5.25 12.91 3.32
CA LYS A 179 -6.28 13.93 3.51
C LYS A 179 -5.67 15.28 3.91
N PRO A 180 -6.39 16.39 3.67
CA PRO A 180 -6.06 17.70 4.22
C PRO A 180 -5.81 17.66 5.72
N LEU A 181 -4.86 18.49 6.15
CA LEU A 181 -4.52 18.71 7.56
C LEU A 181 -4.05 17.44 8.29
N TYR A 182 -3.64 16.40 7.57
CA TYR A 182 -3.09 15.20 8.19
C TYR A 182 -1.85 15.54 9.03
N ARG A 183 -1.85 15.15 10.32
CA ARG A 183 -0.82 15.50 11.31
C ARG A 183 -0.50 17.01 11.35
N GLY A 184 -1.50 17.87 11.14
CA GLY A 184 -1.32 19.32 11.10
C GLY A 184 -0.61 19.81 9.83
N GLY A 185 -0.69 19.05 8.74
CA GLY A 185 -0.17 19.42 7.42
C GLY A 185 -1.04 20.43 6.65
N GLY A 186 -0.69 20.66 5.39
CA GLY A 186 -1.45 21.49 4.44
C GLY A 186 -2.55 20.72 3.71
N GLY A 187 -2.93 21.18 2.53
CA GLY A 187 -3.81 20.49 1.59
C GLY A 187 -5.27 20.95 1.61
N MET A 188 -5.67 21.80 2.55
CA MET A 188 -7.07 22.23 2.71
C MET A 188 -7.56 23.08 1.55
N GLN A 189 -6.72 24.00 1.04
CA GLN A 189 -7.06 24.85 -0.10
C GLN A 189 -6.52 24.28 -1.41
N GLU A 190 -5.48 23.46 -1.31
CA GLU A 190 -4.68 22.95 -2.42
C GLU A 190 -5.28 21.69 -3.06
N THR A 191 -6.18 21.00 -2.37
CA THR A 191 -6.76 19.73 -2.85
C THR A 191 -8.28 19.75 -2.98
N THR A 192 -8.79 18.85 -3.82
CA THR A 192 -10.22 18.55 -3.96
C THR A 192 -10.43 17.06 -3.70
N LEU A 193 -11.46 16.73 -2.92
CA LEU A 193 -11.89 15.35 -2.70
C LEU A 193 -12.39 14.73 -4.02
N HIS A 194 -11.98 13.51 -4.30
CA HIS A 194 -12.48 12.70 -5.40
C HIS A 194 -12.70 11.25 -4.94
N VAL A 195 -13.86 10.68 -5.24
CA VAL A 195 -14.14 9.27 -5.00
C VAL A 195 -13.85 8.53 -6.30
N SER A 196 -12.73 7.81 -6.33
CA SER A 196 -12.27 7.16 -7.56
C SER A 196 -13.13 5.97 -7.96
N SER A 197 -13.42 5.89 -9.25
CA SER A 197 -14.22 4.86 -9.90
C SER A 197 -13.48 3.53 -10.08
N PHE A 198 -14.23 2.50 -10.46
CA PHE A 198 -13.64 1.23 -10.92
C PHE A 198 -12.63 1.45 -12.05
N GLN A 199 -12.98 2.23 -13.07
CA GLN A 199 -12.17 2.42 -14.27
C GLN A 199 -10.84 3.11 -13.97
N GLU A 200 -10.85 4.14 -13.12
CA GLU A 200 -9.62 4.84 -12.74
C GLU A 200 -8.68 3.94 -11.93
N ASN A 201 -9.23 3.19 -10.97
CA ASN A 201 -8.45 2.25 -10.17
C ASN A 201 -7.91 1.10 -11.03
N HIS A 202 -8.72 0.56 -11.95
CA HIS A 202 -8.29 -0.46 -12.92
C HIS A 202 -7.16 0.04 -13.80
N ALA A 203 -7.31 1.22 -14.40
CA ALA A 203 -6.26 1.82 -15.22
C ALA A 203 -4.95 2.02 -14.43
N ASN A 204 -5.04 2.46 -13.16
CA ASN A 204 -3.86 2.63 -12.32
C ASN A 204 -3.17 1.31 -11.98
N VAL A 205 -3.92 0.30 -11.53
CA VAL A 205 -3.35 -1.01 -11.18
C VAL A 205 -2.75 -1.69 -12.42
N LEU A 206 -3.43 -1.60 -13.56
CA LEU A 206 -2.93 -2.13 -14.82
C LEU A 206 -1.62 -1.44 -15.23
N ALA A 207 -1.55 -0.10 -15.12
CA ALA A 207 -0.33 0.65 -15.38
C ALA A 207 0.81 0.28 -14.43
N ILE A 208 0.53 0.08 -13.13
CA ILE A 208 1.52 -0.40 -12.15
C ILE A 208 2.10 -1.74 -12.60
N VAL A 209 1.24 -2.71 -12.91
CA VAL A 209 1.66 -4.04 -13.37
C VAL A 209 2.47 -3.95 -14.66
N ASP A 210 2.01 -3.19 -15.64
CA ASP A 210 2.70 -3.07 -16.94
C ASP A 210 4.06 -2.38 -16.80
N MET A 211 4.20 -1.39 -15.91
CA MET A 211 5.48 -0.75 -15.60
C MET A 211 6.46 -1.72 -14.92
N VAL A 212 5.98 -2.53 -13.97
CA VAL A 212 6.79 -3.60 -13.36
C VAL A 212 7.23 -4.60 -14.43
N ARG A 213 6.30 -5.10 -15.26
CA ARG A 213 6.58 -6.08 -16.31
C ARG A 213 7.61 -5.60 -17.33
N LYS A 214 7.59 -4.32 -17.69
CA LYS A 214 8.61 -3.72 -18.59
C LYS A 214 10.04 -3.81 -18.05
N ARG A 215 10.23 -3.82 -16.73
CA ARG A 215 11.56 -3.87 -16.08
C ARG A 215 11.89 -5.25 -15.51
N LYS A 216 10.86 -6.00 -15.12
CA LYS A 216 10.93 -7.26 -14.40
C LYS A 216 9.91 -8.24 -15.02
N PRO A 217 10.15 -8.72 -16.25
CA PRO A 217 9.16 -9.46 -17.03
C PRO A 217 8.61 -10.70 -16.29
N ASP A 218 9.48 -11.41 -15.57
CA ASP A 218 9.12 -12.67 -14.94
C ASP A 218 8.77 -12.56 -13.44
N ALA A 219 8.98 -11.40 -12.81
CA ALA A 219 8.83 -11.22 -11.36
C ALA A 219 7.37 -11.43 -10.91
N PRO A 220 7.05 -12.35 -9.98
CA PRO A 220 5.67 -12.52 -9.55
C PRO A 220 5.15 -11.27 -8.82
N ILE A 221 3.87 -10.94 -9.07
CA ILE A 221 3.20 -9.80 -8.43
C ILE A 221 2.02 -10.31 -7.59
N ILE A 222 1.97 -9.91 -6.32
CA ILE A 222 0.84 -10.14 -5.43
C ILE A 222 0.07 -8.83 -5.27
N LEU A 223 -1.23 -8.88 -5.50
CA LEU A 223 -2.16 -7.80 -5.28
C LEU A 223 -3.08 -8.15 -4.10
N THR A 224 -3.35 -7.19 -3.22
CA THR A 224 -4.28 -7.42 -2.10
C THR A 224 -5.04 -6.16 -1.69
N VAL A 225 -6.26 -6.34 -1.20
CA VAL A 225 -7.05 -5.27 -0.59
C VAL A 225 -6.80 -5.29 0.91
N SER A 226 -6.48 -4.15 1.49
CA SER A 226 -6.24 -3.99 2.92
C SER A 226 -7.51 -4.29 3.74
N PRO A 227 -7.43 -5.18 4.74
CA PRO A 227 -8.55 -5.47 5.63
C PRO A 227 -8.82 -4.35 6.65
N VAL A 228 -7.90 -3.40 6.83
CA VAL A 228 -8.06 -2.32 7.82
C VAL A 228 -9.19 -1.39 7.39
N ALA A 229 -10.19 -1.21 8.25
CA ALA A 229 -11.34 -0.35 7.98
C ALA A 229 -10.95 1.15 7.97
N LEU A 230 -11.74 1.95 7.28
CA LEU A 230 -11.59 3.40 7.31
C LEU A 230 -11.90 3.94 8.71
N ALA A 231 -11.10 4.90 9.19
CA ALA A 231 -11.42 5.68 10.39
C ALA A 231 -12.28 6.91 10.09
N ARG A 232 -12.37 7.29 8.82
CA ARG A 232 -13.09 8.48 8.36
C ARG A 232 -13.43 8.31 6.89
N THR A 233 -14.60 8.82 6.52
CA THR A 233 -15.00 9.10 5.15
C THR A 233 -15.23 10.61 5.01
N PHE A 234 -15.06 11.13 3.80
CA PHE A 234 -15.39 12.50 3.40
C PHE A 234 -16.62 12.54 2.49
N GLN A 235 -17.25 11.39 2.28
CA GLN A 235 -18.54 11.28 1.62
C GLN A 235 -19.66 11.56 2.62
N ASP A 236 -20.84 11.90 2.09
CA ASP A 236 -22.08 11.98 2.88
C ASP A 236 -22.66 10.58 3.06
N ALA A 237 -21.93 9.72 3.77
CA ALA A 237 -22.26 8.32 3.99
C ALA A 237 -21.71 7.81 5.33
N ASP A 238 -22.27 6.71 5.84
CA ASP A 238 -21.69 6.00 6.97
C ASP A 238 -20.28 5.48 6.62
N VAL A 239 -19.33 5.59 7.56
CA VAL A 239 -17.93 5.21 7.35
C VAL A 239 -17.76 3.73 7.03
N VAL A 240 -18.61 2.85 7.57
CA VAL A 240 -18.59 1.41 7.29
C VAL A 240 -19.11 1.14 5.89
N THR A 241 -20.17 1.84 5.46
CA THR A 241 -20.70 1.73 4.09
C THR A 241 -19.67 2.21 3.07
N ALA A 242 -19.08 3.39 3.26
CA ALA A 242 -18.03 3.92 2.39
C ALA A 242 -16.79 3.01 2.36
N SER A 243 -16.39 2.47 3.51
CA SER A 243 -15.28 1.51 3.62
C SER A 243 -15.59 0.22 2.84
N THR A 244 -16.81 -0.29 2.94
CA THR A 244 -17.27 -1.50 2.24
C THR A 244 -17.29 -1.30 0.74
N GLU A 245 -17.86 -0.19 0.27
CA GLU A 245 -17.91 0.16 -1.15
C GLU A 245 -16.51 0.29 -1.74
N GLY A 246 -15.64 1.11 -1.14
CA GLY A 246 -14.29 1.34 -1.65
C GLY A 246 -13.46 0.06 -1.72
N LYS A 247 -13.54 -0.80 -0.70
CA LYS A 247 -12.85 -2.10 -0.70
C LYS A 247 -13.44 -3.06 -1.73
N SER A 248 -14.74 -3.02 -1.98
CA SER A 248 -15.40 -3.85 -2.98
C SER A 248 -15.02 -3.43 -4.40
N VAL A 249 -14.94 -2.12 -4.68
CA VAL A 249 -14.42 -1.58 -5.94
C VAL A 249 -12.97 -2.03 -6.16
N LEU A 250 -12.09 -1.81 -5.18
CA LEU A 250 -10.70 -2.27 -5.26
C LEU A 250 -10.62 -3.79 -5.47
N ARG A 251 -11.44 -4.57 -4.75
CA ARG A 251 -11.47 -6.03 -4.88
C ARG A 251 -11.84 -6.47 -6.29
N ALA A 252 -12.86 -5.84 -6.89
CA ALA A 252 -13.27 -6.12 -8.25
C ALA A 252 -12.14 -5.78 -9.24
N VAL A 253 -11.48 -4.63 -9.06
CA VAL A 253 -10.34 -4.18 -9.87
C VAL A 253 -9.19 -5.19 -9.85
N LEU A 254 -8.74 -5.59 -8.65
CA LEU A 254 -7.62 -6.53 -8.54
C LEU A 254 -7.96 -7.89 -9.14
N GLY A 255 -9.21 -8.34 -8.97
CA GLY A 255 -9.69 -9.57 -9.61
C GLY A 255 -9.68 -9.49 -11.14
N GLN A 256 -10.02 -8.33 -11.71
CA GLN A 256 -9.95 -8.11 -13.15
C GLN A 256 -8.51 -8.11 -13.66
N VAL A 257 -7.60 -7.38 -13.01
CA VAL A 257 -6.18 -7.33 -13.43
C VAL A 257 -5.53 -8.72 -13.35
N CYS A 258 -5.81 -9.52 -12.32
CA CYS A 258 -5.33 -10.92 -12.24
C CYS A 258 -5.83 -11.83 -13.38
N ARG A 259 -6.93 -11.48 -14.06
CA ARG A 259 -7.40 -12.23 -15.25
C ARG A 259 -6.80 -11.70 -16.55
N GLU A 260 -6.39 -10.44 -16.57
CA GLU A 260 -5.85 -9.75 -17.74
C GLU A 260 -4.33 -9.86 -17.86
N ARG A 261 -3.63 -10.28 -16.79
CA ARG A 261 -2.17 -10.35 -16.74
C ARG A 261 -1.70 -11.65 -16.10
N ASP A 262 -0.74 -12.28 -16.76
CA ASP A 262 -0.08 -13.48 -16.27
C ASP A 262 0.85 -13.18 -15.11
N ASN A 263 1.03 -14.19 -14.25
CA ASN A 263 1.88 -14.12 -13.06
C ASN A 263 1.54 -12.93 -12.13
N VAL A 264 0.25 -12.63 -12.03
CA VAL A 264 -0.33 -11.66 -11.08
C VAL A 264 -1.37 -12.39 -10.24
N HIS A 265 -1.15 -12.44 -8.93
CA HIS A 265 -1.95 -13.25 -8.02
C HIS A 265 -2.63 -12.37 -6.97
N TYR A 266 -3.79 -12.83 -6.49
CA TYR A 266 -4.54 -12.12 -5.46
C TYR A 266 -4.42 -12.82 -4.10
N LEU A 267 -4.03 -12.10 -3.07
CA LEU A 267 -4.04 -12.56 -1.68
C LEU A 267 -5.35 -12.09 -1.00
N PRO A 268 -6.25 -13.00 -0.55
CA PRO A 268 -7.57 -12.64 -0.01
C PRO A 268 -7.54 -12.15 1.46
N SER A 269 -6.67 -11.19 1.77
CA SER A 269 -6.54 -10.66 3.14
C SER A 269 -7.82 -9.93 3.60
N PHE A 270 -8.45 -9.16 2.72
CA PHE A 270 -9.73 -8.49 2.99
C PHE A 270 -10.86 -9.47 3.31
N GLU A 271 -10.98 -10.54 2.52
CA GLU A 271 -12.03 -11.53 2.72
C GLU A 271 -11.80 -12.37 3.99
N LEU A 272 -10.56 -12.79 4.27
CA LEU A 272 -10.23 -13.54 5.48
C LEU A 272 -10.64 -12.79 6.76
N VAL A 273 -10.45 -11.47 6.78
CA VAL A 273 -10.88 -10.62 7.91
C VAL A 273 -12.39 -10.41 7.90
N THR A 274 -12.98 -10.08 6.75
CA THR A 274 -14.40 -9.73 6.67
C THR A 274 -15.30 -10.93 7.00
N TYR A 275 -15.02 -12.10 6.45
CA TYR A 275 -15.78 -13.32 6.73
C TYR A 275 -15.52 -13.88 8.13
N GLY A 276 -14.40 -13.55 8.77
CA GLY A 276 -14.15 -13.91 10.16
C GLY A 276 -15.11 -13.24 11.15
N GLY A 277 -15.77 -12.16 10.75
CA GLY A 277 -16.72 -11.43 11.58
C GLY A 277 -16.06 -10.47 12.57
N LEU A 278 -16.85 -9.51 13.07
CA LEU A 278 -16.34 -8.37 13.85
C LEU A 278 -15.55 -8.81 15.10
N ALA A 279 -16.12 -9.73 15.89
CA ALA A 279 -15.54 -10.16 17.17
C ALA A 279 -14.22 -10.94 17.03
N ARG A 280 -14.10 -11.78 16.00
CA ARG A 280 -12.87 -12.54 15.74
C ARG A 280 -11.80 -11.65 15.12
N SER A 281 -12.17 -10.84 14.13
CA SER A 281 -11.21 -10.23 13.23
C SER A 281 -10.66 -8.90 13.72
N TYR A 282 -11.47 -8.07 14.38
CA TYR A 282 -11.09 -6.71 14.74
C TYR A 282 -10.83 -6.56 16.24
N ARG A 283 -9.96 -5.61 16.58
CA ARG A 283 -9.74 -5.12 17.95
C ARG A 283 -10.99 -4.41 18.46
N GLU A 284 -10.93 -3.93 19.70
CA GLU A 284 -12.03 -3.24 20.38
C GLU A 284 -12.50 -1.99 19.62
N ASP A 285 -11.63 -1.38 18.80
CA ASP A 285 -11.96 -0.23 17.96
C ASP A 285 -12.68 -0.57 16.65
N LEU A 286 -12.96 -1.86 16.41
CA LEU A 286 -13.62 -2.40 15.22
C LEU A 286 -12.97 -1.99 13.89
N ARG A 287 -11.68 -1.61 13.92
CA ARG A 287 -10.96 -1.08 12.77
C ARG A 287 -9.64 -1.81 12.53
N HIS A 288 -8.82 -1.91 13.56
CA HIS A 288 -7.54 -2.59 13.45
C HIS A 288 -7.74 -4.09 13.58
N VAL A 289 -7.06 -4.86 12.74
CA VAL A 289 -7.12 -6.33 12.77
C VAL A 289 -6.36 -6.83 14.01
N LYS A 290 -6.86 -7.87 14.65
CA LYS A 290 -6.16 -8.54 15.77
C LYS A 290 -4.90 -9.25 15.26
N THR A 291 -3.83 -9.22 16.04
CA THR A 291 -2.55 -9.84 15.67
C THR A 291 -2.68 -11.32 15.27
N PRO A 292 -3.40 -12.19 16.01
CA PRO A 292 -3.54 -13.59 15.61
C PRO A 292 -4.17 -13.78 14.22
N VAL A 293 -5.05 -12.86 13.79
CA VAL A 293 -5.70 -12.92 12.47
C VAL A 293 -4.75 -12.43 11.38
N VAL A 294 -3.92 -11.43 11.67
CA VAL A 294 -2.84 -11.02 10.78
C VAL A 294 -1.83 -12.17 10.59
N ASP A 295 -1.43 -12.81 11.68
CA ASP A 295 -0.51 -13.95 11.66
C ASP A 295 -1.06 -15.10 10.81
N GLU A 296 -2.35 -15.44 10.96
CA GLU A 296 -3.01 -16.45 10.13
C GLU A 296 -2.97 -16.11 8.63
N ILE A 297 -3.26 -14.86 8.25
CA ILE A 297 -3.20 -14.44 6.84
C ILE A 297 -1.78 -14.55 6.30
N VAL A 298 -0.79 -14.16 7.12
CA VAL A 298 0.63 -14.27 6.80
C VAL A 298 1.04 -15.72 6.61
N GLU A 299 0.66 -16.63 7.52
CA GLU A 299 0.96 -18.06 7.37
C GLU A 299 0.31 -18.64 6.11
N GLN A 300 -0.93 -18.26 5.80
CA GLN A 300 -1.58 -18.69 4.56
C GLN A 300 -0.85 -18.16 3.32
N PHE A 301 -0.34 -16.93 3.35
CA PHE A 301 0.50 -16.37 2.29
C PHE A 301 1.77 -17.21 2.09
N PHE A 302 2.50 -17.55 3.17
CA PHE A 302 3.69 -18.39 3.08
C PHE A 302 3.37 -19.80 2.58
N ASN A 303 2.37 -20.45 3.16
CA ASN A 303 1.95 -21.81 2.78
C ASN A 303 1.42 -21.92 1.34
N ALA A 304 0.85 -20.84 0.81
CA ALA A 304 0.34 -20.82 -0.55
C ALA A 304 1.43 -20.54 -1.58
N TYR A 305 2.36 -19.63 -1.27
CA TYR A 305 3.24 -19.06 -2.28
C TYR A 305 4.72 -19.44 -2.19
N PHE A 306 5.18 -19.96 -1.05
CA PHE A 306 6.56 -20.42 -0.92
C PHE A 306 6.64 -21.91 -1.22
N ALA A 307 7.72 -22.32 -1.88
CA ALA A 307 8.02 -23.74 -2.02
C ALA A 307 8.16 -24.38 -0.61
N PRO A 308 7.75 -25.66 -0.44
CA PRO A 308 8.10 -26.38 0.77
C PRO A 308 9.62 -26.35 0.95
N PRO A 309 10.15 -26.29 2.18
CA PRO A 309 11.58 -26.44 2.42
C PRO A 309 12.06 -27.71 1.72
N SER A 310 13.13 -27.61 0.93
CA SER A 310 13.82 -28.79 0.42
C SER A 310 14.19 -29.67 1.61
N ALA A 311 13.71 -30.92 1.60
CA ALA A 311 14.00 -31.90 2.65
C ALA A 311 15.49 -32.25 2.74
#